data_AF-A0A150XZJ8-F1
#
_entry.id   AF-A0A150XZJ8-F1
#
_cell.length_a   1.000
_cell.length_b   1.000
_cell.length_c   1.000
_cell.angle_alpha   90.00
_cell.angle_beta   90.00
_cell.angle_gamma   90.00
#
_symmetry.space_group_name_H-M   'P 1'
#
loop_
_entity.id
_entity.type
_entity.pdbx_description
1 polymer ?
#
loop_
_entity_poly.entity_id
_entity_poly.type
_entity_poly.pdbx_seq_one_letter_code
_entity_poly.pdbx_strand_id
1 'polypeptide(L)'
;MTMLFKNGFDLQPKLSEYINRSQRLFIFSPYIKLKTLKTLIDGQKNVKAVFVRWETKDIILGASDLEIYPYLKSKGILLFRNSRLHLKAYLDEYKNCFLTTANISSRALNLPPYSRYNYEIGTLVEDLAIEDRLYFQIIESESVLITDNIYNQLIDQLPEKKREFPNEDDFDFKFESPDKDFLISSLPMTYSVETLFRIYMDTEFVNEVELNCALHDLAIYKIPLGLPSSKFREKLVDAFFSHRFIECFLENLKGSNEIYFGTAKEWIHKNCTDSPTPRKWEITENIQILYRWIVKLGSGKYAVDRPNYSERLFKV
;
A
#
# COMPACT_ATOMS: atom_id res chain seq x y z
N MET A 1 17.41 -25.20 4.20
CA MET A 1 17.65 -25.60 2.80
C MET A 1 16.47 -25.10 2.00
N THR A 2 16.67 -24.16 1.08
CA THR A 2 15.58 -23.55 0.30
C THR A 2 14.97 -24.59 -0.65
N MET A 3 13.68 -24.83 -0.55
CA MET A 3 12.97 -25.84 -1.34
C MET A 3 12.30 -25.20 -2.55
N LEU A 4 12.55 -25.77 -3.74
CA LEU A 4 11.95 -25.30 -4.99
C LEU A 4 10.68 -26.09 -5.33
N PHE A 5 9.53 -25.43 -5.22
CA PHE A 5 8.23 -25.96 -5.60
C PHE A 5 8.01 -25.83 -7.11
N LYS A 6 7.30 -26.78 -7.71
CA LYS A 6 7.15 -26.91 -9.17
C LYS A 6 5.69 -27.10 -9.55
N ASN A 7 5.23 -26.37 -10.56
CA ASN A 7 3.88 -26.55 -11.09
C ASN A 7 3.71 -27.97 -11.65
N GLY A 8 2.52 -28.54 -11.45
CA GLY A 8 2.24 -29.94 -11.76
C GLY A 8 2.70 -30.95 -10.71
N PHE A 9 3.43 -30.52 -9.68
CA PHE A 9 3.88 -31.38 -8.58
C PHE A 9 3.36 -30.85 -7.24
N ASP A 10 3.98 -29.81 -6.70
CA ASP A 10 3.76 -29.33 -5.32
C ASP A 10 3.56 -27.81 -5.21
N LEU A 11 3.75 -27.03 -6.27
CA LEU A 11 3.62 -25.56 -6.22
C LEU A 11 2.26 -25.09 -5.72
N GLN A 12 1.17 -25.55 -6.34
CA GLN A 12 -0.18 -25.11 -5.96
C GLN A 12 -0.59 -25.59 -4.57
N PRO A 13 -0.38 -26.88 -4.18
CA PRO A 13 -0.65 -27.32 -2.83
C PRO A 13 0.13 -26.52 -1.78
N LYS A 14 1.41 -26.23 -2.03
CA LYS A 14 2.27 -25.45 -1.12
C LYS A 14 1.85 -24.00 -1.02
N LEU A 15 1.43 -23.40 -2.14
CA LEU A 15 0.84 -22.07 -2.13
C LEU A 15 -0.46 -22.02 -1.32
N SER A 16 -1.38 -22.97 -1.51
CA SER A 16 -2.61 -23.04 -0.73
C SER A 16 -2.35 -23.28 0.76
N GLU A 17 -1.38 -24.13 1.09
CA GLU A 17 -0.90 -24.36 2.46
C GLU A 17 -0.39 -23.05 3.08
N TYR A 18 0.43 -22.29 2.36
CA TYR A 18 0.93 -21.00 2.80
C TYR A 18 -0.20 -19.98 3.03
N ILE A 19 -1.12 -19.84 2.06
CA ILE A 19 -2.29 -18.95 2.15
C ILE A 19 -3.13 -19.28 3.38
N ASN A 20 -3.40 -20.56 3.65
CA ASN A 20 -4.22 -21.00 4.79
C ASN A 20 -3.59 -20.65 6.15
N ARG A 21 -2.26 -20.63 6.22
CA ARG A 21 -1.50 -20.41 7.46
C ARG A 21 -1.17 -18.94 7.71
N SER A 22 -1.26 -18.12 6.67
CA SER A 22 -0.90 -16.71 6.75
C SER A 22 -1.85 -15.97 7.70
N GLN A 23 -1.33 -15.03 8.49
CA GLN A 23 -2.14 -14.22 9.39
C GLN A 23 -2.79 -13.03 8.67
N ARG A 24 -2.01 -12.34 7.83
CA ARG A 24 -2.43 -11.15 7.10
C ARG A 24 -1.77 -11.13 5.73
N LEU A 25 -2.52 -11.57 4.72
CA LEU A 25 -1.98 -11.85 3.39
C LEU A 25 -2.19 -10.66 2.42
N PHE A 26 -1.11 -10.30 1.72
CA PHE A 26 -1.08 -9.36 0.61
C PHE A 26 -0.63 -10.09 -0.65
N ILE A 27 -1.41 -10.01 -1.72
CA ILE A 27 -1.18 -10.78 -2.94
C ILE A 27 -0.76 -9.84 -4.06
N PHE A 28 0.43 -10.04 -4.61
CA PHE A 28 0.93 -9.29 -5.75
C PHE A 28 0.95 -10.22 -6.95
N SER A 29 0.21 -9.90 -8.01
CA SER A 29 0.26 -10.64 -9.28
C SER A 29 -0.24 -9.75 -10.40
N PRO A 30 0.54 -9.51 -11.47
CA PRO A 30 0.10 -8.63 -12.55
C PRO A 30 -1.14 -9.18 -13.26
N TYR A 31 -1.23 -10.51 -13.38
CA TYR A 31 -2.27 -11.21 -14.11
C TYR A 31 -3.06 -12.14 -13.20
N ILE A 32 -4.39 -11.99 -13.21
CA ILE A 32 -5.29 -12.74 -12.36
C ILE A 32 -6.54 -13.14 -13.13
N LYS A 33 -6.84 -14.44 -13.09
CA LYS A 33 -8.10 -15.04 -13.55
C LYS A 33 -9.03 -15.29 -12.37
N LEU A 34 -10.27 -14.79 -12.48
CA LEU A 34 -11.25 -14.82 -11.41
C LEU A 34 -11.52 -16.24 -10.91
N LYS A 35 -11.66 -17.20 -11.83
CA LYS A 35 -11.93 -18.60 -11.48
C LYS A 35 -10.82 -19.19 -10.60
N THR A 36 -9.56 -18.95 -10.95
CA THR A 36 -8.41 -19.46 -10.20
C THR A 36 -8.24 -18.71 -8.87
N LEU A 37 -8.45 -17.39 -8.87
CA LEU A 37 -8.44 -16.59 -7.65
C LEU A 37 -9.46 -17.12 -6.63
N LYS A 38 -10.70 -17.35 -7.07
CA LYS A 38 -11.77 -17.94 -6.23
C LYS A 38 -11.34 -19.23 -5.56
N THR A 39 -10.73 -20.14 -6.30
CA THR A 39 -10.23 -21.40 -5.75
C THR A 39 -9.16 -21.21 -4.67
N LEU A 40 -8.33 -20.16 -4.77
CA LEU A 40 -7.32 -19.87 -3.76
C LEU A 40 -7.89 -19.19 -2.51
N ILE A 41 -8.83 -18.25 -2.67
CA ILE A 41 -9.19 -17.32 -1.59
C ILE A 41 -10.65 -17.36 -1.10
N ASP A 42 -11.54 -18.20 -1.67
CA ASP A 42 -12.97 -18.17 -1.32
C ASP A 42 -13.24 -18.42 0.17
N GLY A 43 -12.50 -19.35 0.80
CA GLY A 43 -12.61 -19.66 2.22
C GLY A 43 -11.76 -18.78 3.15
N GLN A 44 -11.03 -17.82 2.59
CA GLN A 44 -9.97 -17.10 3.32
C GLN A 44 -10.46 -15.76 3.87
N LYS A 45 -10.10 -15.45 5.12
CA LYS A 45 -10.42 -14.17 5.80
C LYS A 45 -9.18 -13.32 6.11
N ASN A 46 -8.01 -13.89 5.90
CA ASN A 46 -6.70 -13.30 6.15
C ASN A 46 -6.21 -12.41 5.00
N VAL A 47 -6.74 -12.59 3.78
CA VAL A 47 -6.40 -11.75 2.62
C VAL A 47 -6.89 -10.32 2.82
N LYS A 48 -6.00 -9.34 2.75
CA LYS A 48 -6.33 -7.91 2.96
C LYS A 48 -6.31 -7.10 1.68
N ALA A 49 -5.33 -7.36 0.82
CA ALA A 49 -5.18 -6.62 -0.42
C ALA A 49 -4.63 -7.50 -1.54
N VAL A 50 -5.02 -7.15 -2.76
CA VAL A 50 -4.49 -7.70 -4.01
C VAL A 50 -3.94 -6.56 -4.85
N PHE A 51 -2.76 -6.74 -5.42
CA PHE A 51 -2.08 -5.78 -6.29
C PHE A 51 -2.00 -6.38 -7.70
N VAL A 52 -2.47 -5.62 -8.67
CA VAL A 52 -2.53 -5.98 -10.09
C VAL A 52 -1.87 -4.93 -10.96
N ARG A 53 -1.48 -5.32 -12.17
CA ARG A 53 -0.87 -4.39 -13.12
C ARG A 53 -1.92 -3.56 -13.86
N TRP A 54 -2.91 -4.24 -14.42
CA TRP A 54 -4.05 -3.64 -15.14
C TRP A 54 -3.64 -2.52 -16.10
N GLU A 55 -2.70 -2.80 -17.00
CA GLU A 55 -2.53 -1.94 -18.17
C GLU A 55 -3.70 -2.13 -19.14
N THR A 56 -3.94 -1.10 -19.96
CA THR A 56 -4.97 -1.16 -21.02
C THR A 56 -4.83 -2.40 -21.90
N LYS A 57 -3.60 -2.71 -22.35
CA LYS A 57 -3.35 -3.90 -23.17
C LYS A 57 -3.63 -5.21 -22.45
N ASP A 58 -3.27 -5.31 -21.17
CA ASP A 58 -3.43 -6.55 -20.39
C ASP A 58 -4.91 -6.92 -20.27
N ILE A 59 -5.76 -5.91 -20.05
CA ILE A 59 -7.21 -6.10 -19.90
C ILE A 59 -7.85 -6.40 -21.25
N ILE A 60 -7.43 -5.73 -22.31
CA ILE A 60 -8.03 -5.93 -23.64
C ILE A 60 -7.68 -7.30 -24.22
N LEU A 61 -6.43 -7.74 -24.06
CA LEU A 61 -5.98 -9.09 -24.42
C LEU A 61 -6.56 -10.17 -23.49
N GLY A 62 -7.26 -9.77 -22.43
CA GLY A 62 -7.85 -10.69 -21.47
C GLY A 62 -6.80 -11.46 -20.67
N ALA A 63 -5.64 -10.88 -20.38
CA ALA A 63 -4.65 -11.46 -19.47
C ALA A 63 -5.15 -11.46 -18.01
N SER A 64 -5.96 -10.45 -17.66
CA SER A 64 -6.64 -10.32 -16.37
C SER A 64 -8.14 -10.15 -16.54
N ASP A 65 -8.92 -10.71 -15.62
CA ASP A 65 -10.36 -10.54 -15.57
C ASP A 65 -10.68 -9.28 -14.73
N LEU A 66 -11.49 -8.35 -15.24
CA LEU A 66 -11.89 -7.17 -14.46
C LEU A 66 -12.88 -7.51 -13.34
N GLU A 67 -13.61 -8.61 -13.51
CA GLU A 67 -14.59 -9.14 -12.57
C GLU A 67 -13.97 -9.55 -11.21
N ILE A 68 -12.64 -9.55 -11.09
CA ILE A 68 -11.97 -9.71 -9.78
C ILE A 68 -12.29 -8.54 -8.84
N TYR A 69 -12.48 -7.31 -9.34
CA TYR A 69 -12.78 -6.16 -8.49
C TYR A 69 -14.10 -6.34 -7.71
N PRO A 70 -15.27 -6.52 -8.37
CA PRO A 70 -16.52 -6.70 -7.63
C PRO A 70 -16.48 -7.91 -6.70
N TYR A 71 -15.78 -8.98 -7.10
CA TYR A 71 -15.55 -10.16 -6.26
C TYR A 71 -14.75 -9.84 -4.98
N LEU A 72 -13.57 -9.22 -5.12
CA LEU A 72 -12.71 -8.85 -3.98
C LEU A 72 -13.41 -7.86 -3.05
N LYS A 73 -14.09 -6.87 -3.63
CA LYS A 73 -14.89 -5.90 -2.88
C LYS A 73 -15.97 -6.58 -2.03
N SER A 74 -16.69 -7.57 -2.58
CA SER A 74 -17.71 -8.32 -1.84
C SER A 74 -17.16 -9.09 -0.62
N LYS A 75 -15.84 -9.33 -0.58
CA LYS A 75 -15.12 -9.97 0.53
C LYS A 75 -14.44 -8.96 1.46
N GLY A 76 -14.56 -7.66 1.19
CA GLY A 76 -13.84 -6.61 1.91
C GLY A 76 -12.32 -6.63 1.66
N ILE A 77 -11.89 -7.15 0.51
CA ILE A 77 -10.48 -7.20 0.11
C ILE A 77 -10.20 -6.01 -0.80
N LEU A 78 -9.16 -5.24 -0.49
CA LEU A 78 -8.74 -4.09 -1.30
C LEU A 78 -8.08 -4.56 -2.60
N LEU A 79 -8.30 -3.80 -3.68
CA LEU A 79 -7.62 -4.03 -4.96
C LEU A 79 -6.82 -2.80 -5.33
N PHE A 80 -5.54 -2.97 -5.59
CA PHE A 80 -4.62 -1.91 -5.96
C PHE A 80 -4.08 -2.12 -7.37
N ARG A 81 -3.97 -1.06 -8.16
CA ARG A 81 -3.28 -1.03 -9.46
C ARG A 81 -1.89 -0.43 -9.32
N ASN A 82 -0.90 -1.09 -9.90
CA ASN A 82 0.43 -0.53 -10.14
C ASN A 82 0.93 -0.98 -11.53
N SER A 83 1.01 -0.05 -12.48
CA SER A 83 1.40 -0.30 -13.87
C SER A 83 2.79 -0.93 -14.04
N ARG A 84 3.67 -0.73 -13.06
CA ARG A 84 5.03 -1.29 -13.03
C ARG A 84 5.07 -2.71 -12.44
N LEU A 85 3.96 -3.21 -11.89
CA LEU A 85 3.93 -4.51 -11.23
C LEU A 85 4.15 -5.64 -12.22
N HIS A 86 5.14 -6.50 -11.94
CA HIS A 86 5.34 -7.74 -12.68
C HIS A 86 5.70 -8.94 -11.78
N LEU A 87 6.04 -8.70 -10.52
CA LEU A 87 6.35 -9.77 -9.56
C LEU A 87 5.10 -10.58 -9.19
N LYS A 88 5.29 -11.84 -8.76
CA LYS A 88 4.23 -12.66 -8.19
C LYS A 88 4.65 -13.12 -6.80
N ALA A 89 4.02 -12.54 -5.79
CA ALA A 89 4.39 -12.74 -4.40
C ALA A 89 3.15 -12.77 -3.51
N TYR A 90 3.20 -13.60 -2.48
CA TYR A 90 2.18 -13.66 -1.43
C TYR A 90 2.88 -13.34 -0.11
N LEU A 91 2.63 -12.14 0.42
CA LEU A 91 3.28 -11.64 1.63
C LEU A 91 2.40 -11.84 2.84
N ASP A 92 2.93 -12.48 3.86
CA ASP A 92 2.30 -12.58 5.17
C ASP A 92 2.96 -11.59 6.14
N GLU A 93 2.18 -10.61 6.60
CA GLU A 93 2.61 -9.55 7.53
C GLU A 93 3.89 -8.78 7.09
N TYR A 94 4.13 -8.66 5.78
CA TYR A 94 5.37 -8.13 5.22
C TYR A 94 6.65 -8.84 5.72
N LYS A 95 6.53 -10.00 6.36
CA LYS A 95 7.63 -10.71 7.01
C LYS A 95 8.02 -11.96 6.23
N ASN A 96 7.04 -12.72 5.77
CA ASN A 96 7.27 -13.94 5.00
C ASN A 96 6.71 -13.75 3.58
N CYS A 97 7.32 -14.41 2.61
CA CYS A 97 6.94 -14.30 1.21
C CYS A 97 6.94 -15.67 0.53
N PHE A 98 5.81 -16.05 -0.05
CA PHE A 98 5.78 -17.08 -1.09
C PHE A 98 6.04 -16.41 -2.44
N LEU A 99 7.24 -16.58 -2.97
CA LEU A 99 7.65 -16.04 -4.27
C LEU A 99 7.42 -17.11 -5.35
N THR A 100 6.86 -16.71 -6.48
CA THR A 100 6.59 -17.63 -7.58
C THR A 100 6.72 -16.95 -8.93
N THR A 101 6.97 -17.73 -9.97
CA THR A 101 6.85 -17.26 -11.36
C THR A 101 5.41 -17.32 -11.85
N ALA A 102 4.55 -18.10 -11.17
CA ALA A 102 3.17 -18.34 -11.56
C ALA A 102 2.27 -17.12 -11.32
N ASN A 103 1.60 -16.65 -12.37
CA ASN A 103 0.43 -15.79 -12.24
C ASN A 103 -0.76 -16.58 -11.66
N ILE A 104 -1.80 -15.87 -11.21
CA ILE A 104 -3.04 -16.50 -10.73
C ILE A 104 -3.90 -16.89 -11.93
N SER A 105 -3.54 -18.00 -12.57
CA SER A 105 -4.28 -18.57 -13.69
C SER A 105 -4.24 -20.09 -13.64
N SER A 106 -5.18 -20.73 -14.31
CA SER A 106 -5.25 -22.18 -14.31
C SER A 106 -3.97 -22.82 -14.84
N ARG A 107 -3.28 -22.21 -15.83
CA ARG A 107 -2.11 -22.81 -16.50
C ARG A 107 -0.87 -22.71 -15.64
N ALA A 108 -0.71 -21.57 -14.99
CA ALA A 108 0.43 -21.29 -14.14
C ALA A 108 0.34 -22.01 -12.78
N LEU A 109 -0.86 -22.32 -12.29
CA LEU A 109 -1.06 -23.05 -11.02
C LEU A 109 -1.57 -24.48 -11.20
N ASN A 110 -1.74 -24.96 -12.44
CA ASN A 110 -2.32 -26.27 -12.74
C ASN A 110 -3.62 -26.54 -11.96
N LEU A 111 -4.52 -25.55 -11.99
CA LEU A 111 -5.73 -25.51 -11.16
C LEU A 111 -6.98 -25.18 -11.99
N PRO A 112 -7.84 -26.17 -12.31
CA PRO A 112 -7.75 -27.60 -11.98
C PRO A 112 -6.57 -28.30 -12.69
N PRO A 113 -6.20 -29.54 -12.33
CA PRO A 113 -5.10 -30.25 -12.98
C PRO A 113 -5.34 -30.55 -14.47
N TYR A 114 -4.34 -30.34 -15.32
CA TYR A 114 -4.33 -30.75 -16.73
C TYR A 114 -2.92 -30.97 -17.27
N SER A 115 -2.79 -31.79 -18.31
CA SER A 115 -1.49 -32.24 -18.83
C SER A 115 -0.61 -31.16 -19.47
N ARG A 116 -1.19 -30.04 -19.92
CA ARG A 116 -0.47 -28.91 -20.57
C ARG A 116 -0.41 -27.66 -19.70
N TYR A 117 0.04 -27.81 -18.46
CA TYR A 117 0.32 -26.68 -17.56
C TYR A 117 1.61 -25.95 -17.96
N ASN A 118 1.80 -24.71 -17.51
CA ASN A 118 3.04 -23.97 -17.73
C ASN A 118 4.09 -24.40 -16.70
N TYR A 119 5.35 -24.56 -17.11
CA TYR A 119 6.43 -24.76 -16.14
C TYR A 119 6.62 -23.50 -15.32
N GLU A 120 6.24 -23.56 -14.05
CA GLU A 120 6.40 -22.48 -13.09
C GLU A 120 7.08 -23.06 -11.84
N ILE A 121 7.79 -22.19 -11.14
CA ILE A 121 8.49 -22.54 -9.91
C ILE A 121 8.18 -21.52 -8.83
N GLY A 122 8.32 -21.94 -7.58
CA GLY A 122 8.17 -21.06 -6.44
C GLY A 122 9.02 -21.50 -5.26
N THR A 123 9.14 -20.62 -4.29
CA THR A 123 9.87 -20.85 -3.05
C THR A 123 9.22 -20.08 -1.92
N LEU A 124 9.44 -20.55 -0.69
CA LEU A 124 9.17 -19.79 0.51
C LEU A 124 10.44 -19.02 0.90
N VAL A 125 10.28 -17.74 1.20
CA VAL A 125 11.30 -16.87 1.80
C VAL A 125 10.75 -16.43 3.15
N GLU A 126 11.39 -16.88 4.22
CA GLU A 126 11.02 -16.55 5.60
C GLU A 126 11.91 -15.42 6.11
N ASP A 127 11.36 -14.62 7.04
CA ASP A 127 12.08 -13.54 7.72
C ASP A 127 12.77 -12.55 6.76
N LEU A 128 11.99 -11.92 5.88
CA LEU A 128 12.45 -10.86 4.97
C LEU A 128 13.24 -9.78 5.71
N ALA A 129 14.36 -9.36 5.11
CA ALA A 129 15.20 -8.27 5.60
C ALA A 129 14.50 -6.91 5.46
N ILE A 130 14.92 -5.93 6.25
CA ILE A 130 14.30 -4.58 6.30
C ILE A 130 14.22 -3.96 4.91
N GLU A 131 15.26 -4.13 4.10
CA GLU A 131 15.36 -3.65 2.72
C GLU A 131 14.27 -4.26 1.82
N ASP A 132 14.03 -5.57 1.94
CA ASP A 132 13.02 -6.28 1.16
C ASP A 132 11.61 -5.90 1.60
N ARG A 133 11.40 -5.72 2.91
CA ARG A 133 10.11 -5.26 3.45
C ARG A 133 9.79 -3.85 2.97
N LEU A 134 10.78 -2.94 3.03
CA LEU A 134 10.65 -1.58 2.53
C LEU A 134 10.33 -1.58 1.02
N TYR A 135 10.94 -2.46 0.24
CA TYR A 135 10.66 -2.58 -1.19
C TYR A 135 9.18 -2.83 -1.48
N PHE A 136 8.52 -3.73 -0.74
CA PHE A 136 7.08 -3.97 -0.92
C PHE A 136 6.22 -2.81 -0.45
N GLN A 137 6.62 -2.10 0.61
CA GLN A 137 5.89 -0.92 1.07
C GLN A 137 6.02 0.27 0.11
N ILE A 138 7.15 0.41 -0.58
CA ILE A 138 7.29 1.36 -1.70
C ILE A 138 6.32 1.01 -2.83
N ILE A 139 6.18 -0.28 -3.17
CA ILE A 139 5.21 -0.70 -4.19
C ILE A 139 3.79 -0.35 -3.73
N GLU A 140 3.44 -0.62 -2.47
CA GLU A 140 2.13 -0.27 -1.91
C GLU A 140 1.87 1.24 -1.96
N SER A 141 2.82 2.07 -1.52
CA SER A 141 2.66 3.54 -1.52
C SER A 141 2.52 4.12 -2.93
N GLU A 142 3.19 3.52 -3.93
CA GLU A 142 3.05 3.90 -5.34
C GLU A 142 1.76 3.37 -5.99
N SER A 143 1.05 2.42 -5.36
CA SER A 143 -0.13 1.77 -5.94
C SER A 143 -1.42 2.58 -5.77
N VAL A 144 -2.34 2.48 -6.73
CA VAL A 144 -3.64 3.17 -6.73
C VAL A 144 -4.73 2.23 -6.24
N LEU A 145 -5.43 2.59 -5.17
CA LEU A 145 -6.62 1.85 -4.74
C LEU A 145 -7.72 1.95 -5.81
N ILE A 146 -8.18 0.81 -6.30
CA ILE A 146 -9.32 0.74 -7.22
C ILE A 146 -10.61 0.95 -6.43
N THR A 147 -11.33 2.00 -6.79
CA THR A 147 -12.66 2.34 -6.24
C THR A 147 -13.75 2.07 -7.27
N ASP A 148 -15.02 2.20 -6.87
CA ASP A 148 -16.14 2.07 -7.81
C ASP A 148 -16.04 3.09 -8.95
N ASN A 149 -15.59 4.31 -8.63
CA ASN A 149 -15.39 5.35 -9.63
C ASN A 149 -14.36 4.91 -10.68
N ILE A 150 -13.18 4.49 -10.24
CA ILE A 150 -12.11 4.03 -11.14
C ILE A 150 -12.58 2.81 -11.93
N TYR A 151 -13.20 1.83 -11.28
CA TYR A 151 -13.70 0.62 -11.94
C TYR A 151 -14.73 0.93 -13.03
N ASN A 152 -15.71 1.78 -12.76
CA ASN A 152 -16.72 2.16 -13.73
C ASN A 152 -16.09 2.91 -14.92
N GLN A 153 -15.17 3.84 -14.65
CA GLN A 153 -14.42 4.53 -15.70
C GLN A 153 -13.62 3.56 -16.58
N LEU A 154 -13.02 2.51 -16.00
CA LEU A 154 -12.35 1.45 -16.77
C LEU A 154 -13.33 0.68 -17.67
N ILE A 155 -14.49 0.30 -17.14
CA ILE A 155 -15.52 -0.44 -17.90
C ILE A 155 -16.07 0.41 -19.04
N ASP A 156 -16.33 1.69 -18.82
CA ASP A 156 -16.89 2.60 -19.81
C ASP A 156 -15.91 2.89 -20.95
N GLN A 157 -14.61 3.04 -20.65
CA GLN A 157 -13.57 3.29 -21.66
C GLN A 157 -13.20 2.06 -22.48
N LEU A 158 -13.44 0.85 -21.98
CA LEU A 158 -12.96 -0.39 -22.61
C LEU A 158 -13.53 -0.66 -24.01
N PRO A 159 -14.86 -0.52 -24.27
CA PRO A 159 -15.43 -0.77 -25.58
C PRO A 159 -14.89 0.13 -26.68
N GLU A 160 -14.68 1.42 -26.37
CA GLU A 160 -14.10 2.39 -27.30
C GLU A 160 -12.64 2.03 -27.59
N LYS A 161 -11.85 1.79 -26.54
CA LYS A 161 -10.44 1.39 -26.68
C LYS A 161 -10.26 0.08 -27.45
N LYS A 162 -11.17 -0.89 -27.28
CA LYS A 162 -11.20 -2.14 -28.07
C LYS A 162 -11.39 -1.91 -29.57
N ARG A 163 -12.04 -0.81 -29.98
CA ARG A 163 -12.30 -0.50 -31.40
C ARG A 163 -11.15 0.26 -32.06
N GLU A 164 -10.40 1.07 -31.30
CA GLU A 164 -9.45 2.01 -31.88
C GLU A 164 -8.08 1.41 -32.26
N PHE A 165 -7.71 0.21 -31.79
CA PHE A 165 -6.39 -0.42 -31.90
C PHE A 165 -5.57 -0.14 -33.17
N PRO A 166 -4.43 0.60 -33.07
CA PRO A 166 -3.34 0.41 -34.02
C PRO A 166 -1.94 0.28 -33.39
N ASN A 167 -1.70 0.75 -32.15
CA ASN A 167 -0.37 0.74 -31.52
C ASN A 167 -0.46 0.63 -29.99
N GLU A 168 0.25 -0.31 -29.39
CA GLU A 168 0.06 -0.70 -27.97
C GLU A 168 0.48 0.36 -26.95
N ASP A 169 1.39 1.25 -27.32
CA ASP A 169 2.01 2.21 -26.41
C ASP A 169 1.23 3.53 -26.26
N ASP A 170 0.23 3.78 -27.11
CA ASP A 170 -0.52 5.04 -27.14
C ASP A 170 -1.73 5.07 -26.17
N PHE A 171 -2.00 3.95 -25.48
CA PHE A 171 -3.23 3.78 -24.70
C PHE A 171 -2.97 3.54 -23.21
N ASP A 172 -3.10 4.60 -22.41
CA ASP A 172 -3.21 4.49 -20.94
C ASP A 172 -4.64 4.79 -20.48
N PHE A 173 -5.07 4.14 -19.40
CA PHE A 173 -6.31 4.50 -18.73
C PHE A 173 -6.12 5.79 -17.96
N LYS A 174 -6.82 6.84 -18.40
CA LYS A 174 -6.98 8.05 -17.61
C LYS A 174 -8.20 7.87 -16.74
N PHE A 175 -8.00 7.81 -15.44
CA PHE A 175 -9.08 7.79 -14.47
C PHE A 175 -8.83 8.82 -13.38
N GLU A 176 -9.93 9.33 -12.84
CA GLU A 176 -9.92 10.17 -11.66
C GLU A 176 -9.81 9.26 -10.43
N SER A 177 -8.61 9.20 -9.86
CA SER A 177 -8.39 8.54 -8.58
C SER A 177 -8.49 9.54 -7.43
N PRO A 178 -8.89 9.08 -6.22
CA PRO A 178 -8.71 9.86 -5.01
C PRO A 178 -7.28 10.39 -4.94
N ASP A 179 -7.12 11.64 -4.50
CA ASP A 179 -5.81 12.22 -4.31
C ASP A 179 -5.09 11.45 -3.20
N LYS A 180 -4.09 10.65 -3.58
CA LYS A 180 -3.35 9.78 -2.66
C LYS A 180 -2.65 10.57 -1.59
N ASP A 181 -2.27 11.81 -1.89
CA ASP A 181 -1.61 12.67 -0.92
C ASP A 181 -2.54 13.03 0.24
N PHE A 182 -3.86 12.81 0.12
CA PHE A 182 -4.86 13.12 1.15
C PHE A 182 -5.50 11.89 1.80
N LEU A 183 -4.89 10.71 1.71
CA LEU A 183 -5.33 9.56 2.51
C LEU A 183 -4.84 9.69 3.96
N ILE A 184 -5.57 9.12 4.93
CA ILE A 184 -5.06 9.01 6.31
C ILE A 184 -3.76 8.22 6.36
N SER A 185 -3.61 7.23 5.47
CA SER A 185 -2.36 6.50 5.33
C SER A 185 -1.18 7.38 4.92
N SER A 186 -1.41 8.59 4.40
CA SER A 186 -0.38 9.55 4.00
C SER A 186 0.11 10.44 5.15
N LEU A 187 -0.50 10.31 6.34
CA LEU A 187 0.00 10.89 7.58
C LEU A 187 1.11 10.02 8.19
N PRO A 188 2.05 10.61 8.96
CA PRO A 188 3.07 9.83 9.67
C PRO A 188 2.43 8.82 10.62
N MET A 189 2.94 7.59 10.60
CA MET A 189 2.46 6.48 11.44
C MET A 189 3.44 6.11 12.55
N THR A 190 4.73 6.40 12.40
CA THR A 190 5.70 6.11 13.46
C THR A 190 5.48 7.05 14.62
N TYR A 191 5.41 6.49 15.83
CA TYR A 191 5.08 7.22 17.05
C TYR A 191 5.81 8.57 17.22
N SER A 192 7.12 8.61 16.92
CA SER A 192 7.92 9.82 16.88
C SER A 192 9.07 9.73 15.86
N VAL A 193 9.67 10.89 15.56
CA VAL A 193 10.86 11.00 14.70
C VAL A 193 12.06 10.28 15.31
N GLU A 194 12.18 10.25 16.64
CA GLU A 194 13.23 9.50 17.34
C GLU A 194 13.07 8.00 17.14
N THR A 195 11.85 7.48 17.22
CA THR A 195 11.57 6.06 16.92
C THR A 195 11.95 5.74 15.48
N LEU A 196 11.54 6.57 14.52
CA LEU A 196 11.91 6.38 13.12
C LEU A 196 13.44 6.40 12.95
N PHE A 197 14.13 7.34 13.59
CA PHE A 197 15.58 7.48 13.52
C PHE A 197 16.30 6.26 14.12
N ARG A 198 15.86 5.77 15.29
CA ARG A 198 16.42 4.57 15.94
C ARG A 198 16.29 3.34 15.03
N ILE A 199 15.10 3.11 14.48
CA ILE A 199 14.86 1.97 13.57
C ILE A 199 15.70 2.10 12.32
N TYR A 200 15.80 3.31 11.75
CA TYR A 200 16.57 3.55 10.54
C TYR A 200 18.08 3.36 10.73
N MET A 201 18.65 3.87 11.83
CA MET A 201 20.10 3.87 12.07
C MET A 201 20.59 2.56 12.69
N ASP A 202 19.85 2.07 13.68
CA ASP A 202 20.30 1.01 14.59
C ASP A 202 19.56 -0.31 14.33
N THR A 203 18.57 -0.32 13.43
CA THR A 203 17.70 -1.47 13.15
C THR A 203 16.97 -2.01 14.40
N GLU A 204 16.82 -1.16 15.42
CA GLU A 204 16.23 -1.51 16.71
C GLU A 204 14.75 -1.13 16.77
N PHE A 205 13.89 -2.15 16.83
CA PHE A 205 12.44 -2.04 16.97
C PHE A 205 11.91 -2.99 18.05
N VAL A 206 10.83 -2.60 18.72
CA VAL A 206 10.27 -3.37 19.84
C VAL A 206 9.27 -4.45 19.41
N ASN A 207 8.64 -4.28 18.24
CA ASN A 207 7.73 -5.25 17.64
C ASN A 207 7.52 -4.98 16.13
N GLU A 208 6.85 -5.91 15.46
CA GLU A 208 6.57 -5.83 14.01
C GLU A 208 5.67 -4.65 13.63
N VAL A 209 4.79 -4.20 14.53
CA VAL A 209 3.93 -3.03 14.26
C VAL A 209 4.77 -1.77 14.17
N GLU A 210 5.71 -1.58 15.10
CA GLU A 210 6.61 -0.43 15.11
C GLU A 210 7.51 -0.39 13.86
N LEU A 211 8.08 -1.54 13.47
CA LEU A 211 8.86 -1.65 12.25
C LEU A 211 8.01 -1.34 11.01
N ASN A 212 6.80 -1.88 10.92
CA ASN A 212 5.92 -1.64 9.79
C ASN A 212 5.52 -0.16 9.65
N CYS A 213 5.26 0.54 10.76
CA CYS A 213 5.01 1.98 10.75
C CYS A 213 6.24 2.78 10.28
N ALA A 214 7.44 2.39 10.73
CA ALA A 214 8.69 3.04 10.32
C ALA A 214 8.95 2.87 8.83
N LEU A 215 8.85 1.64 8.33
CA LEU A 215 9.01 1.36 6.91
C LEU A 215 7.97 2.12 6.06
N HIS A 216 6.76 2.29 6.59
CA HIS A 216 5.66 2.92 5.87
C HIS A 216 5.95 4.40 5.66
N ASP A 217 6.41 5.07 6.71
CA ASP A 217 6.84 6.46 6.63
C ASP A 217 8.07 6.62 5.71
N LEU A 218 9.05 5.70 5.77
CA LEU A 218 10.20 5.74 4.85
C LEU A 218 9.77 5.61 3.39
N ALA A 219 8.78 4.77 3.10
CA ALA A 219 8.23 4.58 1.77
C ALA A 219 7.48 5.82 1.28
N ILE A 220 6.63 6.44 2.12
CA ILE A 220 5.89 7.66 1.78
C ILE A 220 6.83 8.84 1.51
N TYR A 221 7.78 9.05 2.41
CA TYR A 221 8.73 10.17 2.31
C TYR A 221 9.91 9.86 1.37
N LYS A 222 9.93 8.69 0.72
CA LYS A 222 10.94 8.27 -0.26
C LYS A 222 12.37 8.42 0.27
N ILE A 223 12.56 7.99 1.52
CA ILE A 223 13.84 8.05 2.21
C ILE A 223 14.64 6.77 1.87
N PRO A 224 15.75 6.85 1.12
CA PRO A 224 16.58 5.69 0.84
C PRO A 224 17.28 5.22 2.11
N LEU A 225 17.59 3.94 2.19
CA LEU A 225 18.39 3.36 3.26
C LEU A 225 19.87 3.74 3.13
N GLY A 226 20.61 3.66 4.24
CA GLY A 226 22.07 3.87 4.26
C GLY A 226 22.54 5.33 4.23
N LEU A 227 21.65 6.31 4.45
CA LEU A 227 22.05 7.70 4.61
C LEU A 227 22.76 7.91 5.96
N PRO A 228 23.80 8.76 6.03
CA PRO A 228 24.34 9.19 7.31
C PRO A 228 23.31 10.03 8.07
N SER A 229 23.41 10.04 9.41
CA SER A 229 22.44 10.68 10.31
C SER A 229 22.03 12.10 9.92
N SER A 230 23.00 12.95 9.56
CA SER A 230 22.72 14.34 9.17
C SER A 230 21.89 14.43 7.89
N LYS A 231 22.21 13.61 6.89
CA LYS A 231 21.51 13.57 5.60
C LYS A 231 20.13 12.94 5.71
N PHE A 232 19.98 11.92 6.57
CA PHE A 232 18.66 11.38 6.90
C PHE A 232 17.74 12.48 7.46
N ARG A 233 18.22 13.25 8.45
CA ARG A 233 17.42 14.31 9.09
C ARG A 233 17.04 15.42 8.11
N GLU A 234 18.00 15.90 7.32
CA GLU A 234 17.77 16.91 6.27
C GLU A 234 16.68 16.43 5.30
N LYS A 235 16.84 15.23 4.75
CA LYS A 235 15.89 14.68 3.78
C LYS A 235 14.51 14.42 4.38
N LEU A 236 14.44 13.95 5.63
CA LEU A 236 13.16 13.73 6.31
C LEU A 236 12.41 15.05 6.53
N VAL A 237 13.10 16.10 6.97
CA VAL A 237 12.50 17.45 7.13
C VAL A 237 11.94 17.94 5.80
N ASP A 238 12.75 17.90 4.75
CA ASP A 238 12.34 18.37 3.42
C ASP A 238 11.15 17.56 2.89
N ALA A 239 11.24 16.23 2.90
CA ALA A 239 10.18 15.36 2.41
C ALA A 239 8.88 15.53 3.21
N PHE A 240 8.96 15.59 4.54
CA PHE A 240 7.79 15.77 5.40
C PHE A 240 7.06 17.08 5.14
N PHE A 241 7.76 18.22 5.14
CA PHE A 241 7.13 19.53 4.95
C PHE A 241 6.73 19.81 3.50
N SER A 242 7.34 19.13 2.53
CA SER A 242 6.95 19.19 1.11
C SER A 242 5.76 18.28 0.77
N HIS A 243 5.37 17.38 1.68
CA HIS A 243 4.25 16.49 1.44
C HIS A 243 2.95 17.30 1.42
N ARG A 244 2.16 17.16 0.35
CA ARG A 244 1.00 18.04 0.08
C ARG A 244 -0.05 18.04 1.20
N PHE A 245 -0.29 16.89 1.85
CA PHE A 245 -1.14 16.84 3.06
C PHE A 245 -0.65 17.84 4.12
N ILE A 246 0.65 17.79 4.42
CA ILE A 246 1.30 18.53 5.50
C ILE A 246 1.34 20.02 5.16
N GLU A 247 1.67 20.35 3.91
CA GLU A 247 1.64 21.72 3.41
C GLU A 247 0.24 22.34 3.58
N CYS A 248 -0.80 21.72 3.04
CA CYS A 248 -2.18 22.21 3.16
C CYS A 248 -2.66 22.28 4.62
N PHE A 249 -2.27 21.30 5.46
CA PHE A 249 -2.59 21.31 6.88
C PHE A 249 -1.95 22.52 7.60
N LEU A 250 -0.69 22.84 7.28
CA LEU A 250 0.03 23.97 7.86
C LEU A 250 -0.40 25.32 7.27
N GLU A 251 -0.95 25.36 6.05
CA GLU A 251 -1.60 26.58 5.52
C GLU A 251 -2.84 26.95 6.32
N ASN A 252 -3.63 25.97 6.75
CA ASN A 252 -4.75 26.20 7.66
C ASN A 252 -4.27 26.82 9.00
N LEU A 253 -3.08 26.40 9.49
CA LEU A 253 -2.47 26.98 10.70
C LEU A 253 -2.05 28.44 10.51
N LYS A 254 -1.55 28.81 9.32
CA LYS A 254 -1.15 30.20 9.02
C LYS A 254 -2.35 31.15 9.06
N GLY A 255 -3.56 30.67 8.75
CA GLY A 255 -4.78 31.48 8.78
C GLY A 255 -5.28 31.81 10.19
N SER A 256 -5.09 30.89 11.15
CA SER A 256 -5.62 31.02 12.53
C SER A 256 -4.56 31.22 13.61
N ASN A 257 -3.27 31.14 13.27
CA ASN A 257 -2.09 31.08 14.16
C ASN A 257 -2.04 29.87 15.12
N GLU A 258 -3.16 29.17 15.33
CA GLU A 258 -3.28 27.96 16.12
C GLU A 258 -4.32 26.99 15.55
N ILE A 259 -4.13 25.69 15.76
CA ILE A 259 -5.09 24.63 15.44
C ILE A 259 -5.33 23.78 16.69
N TYR A 260 -6.53 23.88 17.26
CA TYR A 260 -6.98 22.97 18.31
C TYR A 260 -7.21 21.57 17.74
N PHE A 261 -7.04 20.56 18.58
CA PHE A 261 -7.20 19.15 18.22
C PHE A 261 -8.57 18.83 17.59
N GLY A 262 -9.65 19.46 18.07
CA GLY A 262 -10.99 19.35 17.47
C GLY A 262 -11.04 19.90 16.04
N THR A 263 -10.43 21.07 15.82
CA THR A 263 -10.31 21.70 14.49
C THR A 263 -9.44 20.87 13.55
N ALA A 264 -8.35 20.28 14.04
CA ALA A 264 -7.52 19.37 13.25
C ALA A 264 -8.32 18.13 12.79
N LYS A 265 -9.10 17.52 13.69
CA LYS A 265 -9.99 16.40 13.34
C LYS A 265 -10.99 16.77 12.25
N GLU A 266 -11.59 17.95 12.36
CA GLU A 266 -12.56 18.43 11.36
C GLU A 266 -11.90 18.72 10.02
N TRP A 267 -10.73 19.36 10.03
CA TRP A 267 -9.97 19.64 8.82
C TRP A 267 -9.57 18.34 8.12
N ILE A 268 -9.00 17.38 8.85
CA ILE A 268 -8.57 16.09 8.29
C ILE A 268 -9.78 15.33 7.74
N HIS A 269 -10.86 15.21 8.51
CA HIS A 269 -12.07 14.52 8.06
C HIS A 269 -12.70 15.18 6.82
N LYS A 270 -12.56 16.50 6.66
CA LYS A 270 -13.09 17.23 5.48
C LYS A 270 -12.22 17.05 4.24
N ASN A 271 -10.90 16.94 4.42
CA ASN A 271 -9.94 16.91 3.31
C ASN A 271 -9.46 15.50 2.97
N CYS A 272 -9.69 14.49 3.82
CA CYS A 272 -9.24 13.14 3.55
C CYS A 272 -10.05 12.47 2.42
N THR A 273 -9.37 11.71 1.58
CA THR A 273 -9.95 11.08 0.39
C THR A 273 -10.27 9.60 0.58
N ASP A 274 -10.10 9.08 1.80
CA ASP A 274 -10.43 7.72 2.20
C ASP A 274 -11.90 7.38 1.94
N SER A 275 -12.14 6.15 1.47
CA SER A 275 -13.47 5.60 1.21
C SER A 275 -13.61 4.22 1.86
N PRO A 276 -14.42 4.05 2.93
CA PRO A 276 -15.22 5.10 3.59
C PRO A 276 -14.35 6.10 4.36
N THR A 277 -14.86 7.30 4.55
CA THR A 277 -14.21 8.33 5.37
C THR A 277 -14.09 7.83 6.82
N PRO A 278 -12.90 7.91 7.44
CA PRO A 278 -12.67 7.43 8.79
C PRO A 278 -13.42 8.27 9.81
N ARG A 279 -13.88 7.61 10.87
CA ARG A 279 -14.59 8.27 11.96
C ARG A 279 -13.62 9.15 12.74
N LYS A 280 -14.12 10.28 13.27
CA LYS A 280 -13.28 11.28 13.99
C LYS A 280 -12.45 10.70 15.14
N TRP A 281 -12.85 9.59 15.76
CA TRP A 281 -12.06 8.96 16.82
C TRP A 281 -10.93 8.08 16.29
N GLU A 282 -11.08 7.50 15.09
CA GLU A 282 -10.08 6.62 14.44
C GLU A 282 -8.82 7.40 14.06
N ILE A 283 -8.94 8.70 13.77
CA ILE A 283 -7.81 9.57 13.39
C ILE A 283 -7.09 10.23 14.59
N THR A 284 -7.50 9.93 15.83
CA THR A 284 -6.95 10.60 17.03
C THR A 284 -5.45 10.39 17.15
N GLU A 285 -5.00 9.15 17.02
CA GLU A 285 -3.58 8.80 17.17
C GLU A 285 -2.74 9.39 16.04
N ASN A 286 -3.23 9.35 14.80
CA ASN A 286 -2.56 9.97 13.64
C ASN A 286 -2.32 11.46 13.86
N ILE A 287 -3.27 12.19 14.44
CA ILE A 287 -3.11 13.63 14.72
C ILE A 287 -2.07 13.88 15.80
N GLN A 288 -2.05 13.06 16.85
CA GLN A 288 -1.05 13.17 17.91
C GLN A 288 0.36 12.92 17.35
N ILE A 289 0.52 11.92 16.48
CA ILE A 289 1.77 11.65 15.78
C ILE A 289 2.15 12.83 14.89
N LEU A 290 1.21 13.32 14.07
CA LEU A 290 1.40 14.48 13.21
C LEU A 290 1.90 15.70 14.00
N TYR A 291 1.27 16.02 15.13
CA TYR A 291 1.66 17.14 15.99
C TYR A 291 3.08 16.95 16.55
N ARG A 292 3.39 15.76 17.08
CA ARG A 292 4.74 15.42 17.57
C ARG A 292 5.80 15.63 16.47
N TRP A 293 5.51 15.16 15.26
CA TRP A 293 6.41 15.30 14.12
C TRP A 293 6.58 16.76 13.67
N ILE A 294 5.49 17.53 13.56
CA ILE A 294 5.55 18.95 13.20
C ILE A 294 6.43 19.73 14.19
N VAL A 295 6.22 19.53 15.49
CA VAL A 295 7.03 20.20 16.53
C VAL A 295 8.49 19.78 16.43
N LYS A 296 8.75 18.47 16.30
CA LYS A 296 10.11 17.96 16.31
C LYS A 296 10.92 18.38 15.08
N LEU A 297 10.34 18.27 13.88
CA LEU A 297 11.00 18.64 12.63
C LEU A 297 10.99 20.15 12.40
N GLY A 298 10.02 20.86 12.98
CA GLY A 298 9.84 22.31 12.85
C GLY A 298 10.95 23.16 13.46
N SER A 299 11.90 22.57 14.17
CA SER A 299 13.09 23.25 14.72
C SER A 299 12.74 24.52 15.52
N GLY A 300 11.72 24.44 16.38
CA GLY A 300 11.27 25.54 17.24
C GLY A 300 10.25 26.50 16.61
N LYS A 301 9.89 26.34 15.33
CA LYS A 301 8.84 27.14 14.67
C LYS A 301 7.42 26.82 15.16
N TYR A 302 7.23 25.64 15.75
CA TYR A 302 5.94 25.13 16.17
C TYR A 302 6.03 24.57 17.58
N ALA A 303 4.95 24.72 18.34
CA ALA A 303 4.82 24.16 19.67
C ALA A 303 3.42 23.61 19.88
N VAL A 304 3.29 22.74 20.87
CA VAL A 304 2.02 22.18 21.33
C VAL A 304 1.88 22.48 22.81
N ASP A 305 0.72 23.00 23.20
CA ASP A 305 0.31 23.19 24.59
C ASP A 305 -1.15 22.75 24.77
N ARG A 306 -1.64 22.84 26.00
CA ARG A 306 -3.02 22.46 26.36
C ARG A 306 -3.66 23.57 27.19
N PRO A 307 -4.13 24.66 26.58
CA PRO A 307 -4.93 25.64 27.30
C PRO A 307 -6.24 24.97 27.72
N ASN A 308 -6.44 24.84 29.03
CA ASN A 308 -7.57 24.13 29.64
C ASN A 308 -7.58 22.61 29.31
N TYR A 309 -8.52 22.16 28.48
CA TYR A 309 -8.77 20.73 28.24
C TYR A 309 -8.40 20.25 26.84
N SER A 310 -8.12 21.15 25.89
CA SER A 310 -7.86 20.81 24.48
C SER A 310 -6.43 21.13 24.09
N GLU A 311 -5.75 20.17 23.47
CA GLU A 311 -4.42 20.37 22.90
C GLU A 311 -4.52 21.27 21.67
N ARG A 312 -3.55 22.16 21.46
CA ARG A 312 -3.42 22.96 20.23
C ARG A 312 -1.99 22.94 19.71
N LEU A 313 -1.85 22.94 18.40
CA LEU A 313 -0.62 23.24 17.68
C LEU A 313 -0.61 24.73 17.34
N PHE A 314 0.47 25.44 17.63
CA PHE A 314 0.60 26.86 17.30
C PHE A 314 2.00 27.20 16.78
N LYS A 315 2.09 28.31 16.05
CA LYS A 315 3.37 28.85 15.58
C LYS A 315 4.00 29.72 16.67
N VAL A 316 5.28 29.49 16.98
CA VAL A 316 6.05 30.23 18.00
C VAL A 316 6.52 31.58 17.47
#